data_AF-K8XY14-F1
#
_entry.id   AF-K8XY14-F1
#
_cell.length_a   1.000
_cell.length_b   1.000
_cell.length_c   1.000
_cell.angle_alpha   90.00
_cell.angle_beta   90.00
_cell.angle_gamma   90.00
#
_symmetry.space_group_name_H-M   'P 1'
#
loop_
_entity.id
_entity.type
_entity.pdbx_description
1 polymer ?
#
loop_
_entity_poly.entity_id
_entity_poly.type
_entity_poly.pdbx_seq_one_letter_code
_entity_poly.pdbx_strand_id
1 'polypeptide(L)'
;MSRSDFQRWAARAGAAGPLLFTAGFVAQEAFLRDDYSPIADPVSALEADPSGWIQRLNFLAFAALLQIFAAGLHRGIAATRFGWAGPALLGMAAVGLALAAVFPLREDPAGEPYDPGHHVISGITFFSCSALALAMLSRRFAADPRWRGLARYVAVAGVVGLGCFVMLGRFAMPEGAPLHDVAGLLQRFTLLAVTFPALVTIALRLRRLAGRPPALIRS
;
A
#
# COMPACT_ATOMS: atom_id res chain seq x y z
N MET A 1 -3.62 -9.63 -25.52
CA MET A 1 -2.37 -9.42 -24.73
C MET A 1 -1.88 -10.76 -24.21
N SER A 2 -0.60 -11.12 -24.40
CA SER A 2 -0.08 -12.39 -23.91
C SER A 2 0.00 -12.41 -22.38
N ARG A 3 0.06 -13.60 -21.76
CA ARG A 3 0.17 -13.74 -20.30
C ARG A 3 1.42 -13.05 -19.75
N SER A 4 2.53 -13.05 -20.49
CA SER A 4 3.77 -12.39 -20.09
C SER A 4 3.68 -10.87 -20.20
N ASP A 5 2.98 -10.34 -21.21
CA ASP A 5 2.78 -8.90 -21.38
C ASP A 5 1.91 -8.30 -20.29
N PHE A 6 0.82 -8.99 -19.91
CA PHE A 6 0.00 -8.57 -18.77
C PHE A 6 0.84 -8.49 -17.48
N GLN A 7 1.69 -9.49 -17.22
CA GLN A 7 2.55 -9.52 -16.04
C GLN A 7 3.58 -8.40 -16.03
N ARG A 8 4.13 -8.02 -17.20
CA ARG A 8 5.02 -6.86 -17.32
C ARG A 8 4.31 -5.57 -16.95
N TRP A 9 3.10 -5.36 -17.46
CA TRP A 9 2.29 -4.17 -17.14
C TRP A 9 1.87 -4.15 -15.68
N ALA A 10 1.42 -5.26 -15.13
CA ALA A 10 1.08 -5.36 -13.72
C ALA A 10 2.28 -5.12 -12.79
N ALA A 11 3.47 -5.59 -13.17
CA ALA A 11 4.69 -5.29 -12.45
C ALA A 11 5.06 -3.80 -12.52
N ARG A 12 4.83 -3.13 -13.66
CA ARG A 12 5.00 -1.67 -13.76
C ARG A 12 4.00 -0.94 -12.87
N ALA A 13 2.74 -1.37 -12.85
CA ALA A 13 1.71 -0.81 -11.98
C ALA A 13 2.08 -0.94 -10.49
N GLY A 14 2.56 -2.12 -10.07
CA GLY A 14 3.00 -2.34 -8.69
C GLY A 14 4.21 -1.52 -8.26
N ALA A 15 5.10 -1.17 -9.19
CA ALA A 15 6.21 -0.26 -8.90
C ALA A 15 5.78 1.21 -8.95
N ALA A 16 4.93 1.58 -9.91
CA ALA A 16 4.46 2.94 -10.10
C ALA A 16 3.52 3.40 -8.98
N GLY A 17 2.65 2.51 -8.46
CA GLY A 17 1.66 2.86 -7.43
C GLY A 17 2.27 3.56 -6.21
N PRO A 18 3.19 2.92 -5.48
CA PRO A 18 3.85 3.55 -4.33
C PRO A 18 4.60 4.84 -4.65
N LEU A 19 5.24 4.90 -5.83
CA LEU A 19 6.04 6.06 -6.25
C LEU A 19 5.16 7.26 -6.60
N LEU A 20 4.10 7.04 -7.38
CA LEU A 20 3.13 8.07 -7.73
C LEU A 20 2.35 8.53 -6.50
N PHE A 21 1.98 7.60 -5.62
CA PHE A 21 1.34 7.94 -4.35
C PHE A 21 2.22 8.87 -3.52
N THR A 22 3.49 8.51 -3.37
CA THR A 22 4.48 9.31 -2.63
C THR A 22 4.69 10.68 -3.27
N ALA A 23 4.91 10.72 -4.58
CA ALA A 23 5.09 11.98 -5.29
C ALA A 23 3.85 12.88 -5.20
N GLY A 24 2.65 12.30 -5.25
CA GLY A 24 1.39 13.03 -5.16
C GLY A 24 1.21 13.74 -3.83
N PHE A 25 1.36 13.01 -2.71
CA PHE A 25 1.19 13.63 -1.39
C PHE A 25 2.32 14.61 -1.07
N VAL A 26 3.58 14.30 -1.44
CA VAL A 26 4.71 15.23 -1.23
C VAL A 26 4.53 16.51 -2.06
N ALA A 27 4.05 16.38 -3.30
CA ALA A 27 3.74 17.54 -4.12
C ALA A 27 2.62 18.38 -3.49
N GLN A 28 1.54 17.75 -3.01
CA GLN A 28 0.45 18.46 -2.34
C GLN A 28 0.95 19.21 -1.09
N GLU A 29 1.72 18.54 -0.23
CA GLU A 29 2.35 19.13 0.96
C GLU A 29 3.18 20.37 0.63
N ALA A 30 3.96 20.33 -0.44
CA ALA A 30 4.81 21.45 -0.84
C ALA A 30 4.02 22.72 -1.24
N PHE A 31 2.73 22.58 -1.55
CA PHE A 31 1.84 23.70 -1.88
C PHE A 31 0.94 24.13 -0.72
N LEU A 32 0.92 23.40 0.40
CA LEU A 32 0.19 23.79 1.61
C LEU A 32 0.95 24.88 2.36
N ARG A 33 0.22 25.91 2.79
CA ARG A 33 0.77 27.03 3.57
C ARG A 33 0.30 26.91 5.01
N ASP A 34 1.27 26.67 5.88
CA ASP A 34 1.32 26.92 7.33
C ASP A 34 0.55 25.99 8.30
N ASP A 35 -0.58 25.38 7.93
CA ASP A 35 -1.40 24.61 8.91
C ASP A 35 -1.14 23.09 8.94
N TYR A 36 -0.45 22.53 7.94
CA TYR A 36 -0.15 21.09 7.86
C TYR A 36 1.26 20.75 8.35
N SER A 37 1.37 19.85 9.33
CA SER A 37 2.62 19.31 9.86
C SER A 37 2.87 17.88 9.37
N PRO A 38 3.91 17.61 8.54
CA PRO A 38 4.27 16.25 8.15
C PRO A 38 4.69 15.32 9.30
N ILE A 39 4.91 15.88 10.50
CA ILE A 39 5.24 15.11 11.70
C ILE A 39 3.96 14.72 12.44
N ALA A 40 3.08 15.67 12.72
CA ALA A 40 1.86 15.44 13.49
C ALA A 40 0.76 14.86 12.60
N ASP A 41 0.54 15.45 11.43
CA ASP A 41 -0.62 15.16 10.61
C ASP A 41 -0.38 13.95 9.69
N PRO A 42 -1.31 12.98 9.71
CA PRO A 42 -1.26 11.85 8.80
C PRO A 42 -1.38 12.34 7.34
N VAL A 43 -0.77 11.59 6.42
CA VAL A 43 -0.90 11.78 4.97
C VAL A 43 -2.37 11.76 4.53
N SER A 44 -3.24 11.04 5.24
CA SER A 44 -4.69 11.05 4.98
C SER A 44 -5.37 12.37 5.36
N ALA A 45 -4.84 13.15 6.32
CA ALA A 45 -5.41 14.44 6.69
C ALA A 45 -5.37 15.47 5.54
N LEU A 46 -4.51 15.25 4.53
CA LEU A 46 -4.49 16.03 3.29
C LEU A 46 -5.84 16.00 2.53
N GLU A 47 -6.76 15.07 2.84
CA GLU A 47 -8.12 15.09 2.28
C GLU A 47 -9.05 16.14 2.88
N ALA A 48 -8.76 16.60 4.10
CA ALA A 48 -9.57 17.60 4.81
C ALA A 48 -9.36 19.02 4.24
N ASP A 49 -8.17 19.29 3.70
CA ASP A 49 -7.78 20.56 3.08
C ASP A 49 -8.67 20.94 1.86
N PRO A 50 -8.81 22.24 1.50
CA PRO A 50 -9.53 22.67 0.30
C PRO A 50 -9.06 22.01 -1.02
N SER A 51 -7.78 21.63 -1.10
CA SER A 51 -7.19 20.89 -2.22
C SER A 51 -7.27 19.36 -2.05
N GLY A 52 -7.97 18.85 -1.03
CA GLY A 52 -8.01 17.43 -0.67
C GLY A 52 -8.57 16.48 -1.72
N TRP A 53 -9.20 17.00 -2.78
CA TRP A 53 -9.51 16.24 -3.98
C TRP A 53 -8.24 15.64 -4.65
N ILE A 54 -7.08 16.28 -4.51
CA ILE A 54 -5.78 15.76 -4.99
C ILE A 54 -5.47 14.45 -4.29
N GLN A 55 -5.58 14.41 -2.97
CA GLN A 55 -5.31 13.21 -2.20
C GLN A 55 -6.32 12.10 -2.49
N ARG A 56 -7.59 12.44 -2.69
CA ARG A 56 -8.63 11.50 -3.11
C ARG A 56 -8.30 10.85 -4.46
N LEU A 57 -7.87 11.64 -5.45
CA LEU A 57 -7.41 11.11 -6.74
C LEU A 57 -6.15 10.25 -6.59
N ASN A 58 -5.24 10.64 -5.68
CA ASN A 58 -4.03 9.90 -5.37
C ASN A 58 -4.35 8.50 -4.81
N PHE A 59 -5.32 8.42 -3.88
CA PHE A 59 -5.87 7.16 -3.36
C PHE A 59 -6.50 6.30 -4.45
N LEU A 60 -7.35 6.86 -5.31
CA LEU A 60 -8.00 6.12 -6.39
C LEU A 60 -6.99 5.60 -7.42
N ALA A 61 -6.00 6.43 -7.80
CA ALA A 61 -4.94 6.04 -8.72
C ALA A 61 -4.11 4.89 -8.14
N PHE A 62 -3.70 5.00 -6.87
CA PHE A 62 -2.94 3.94 -6.23
C PHE A 62 -3.77 2.66 -6.06
N ALA A 63 -5.06 2.76 -5.70
CA ALA A 63 -5.97 1.62 -5.62
C ALA A 63 -6.06 0.88 -6.95
N ALA A 64 -6.25 1.59 -8.06
CA ALA A 64 -6.32 0.99 -9.40
C ALA A 64 -5.02 0.25 -9.77
N LEU A 65 -3.86 0.88 -9.52
CA LEU A 65 -2.56 0.28 -9.79
C LEU A 65 -2.28 -0.95 -8.91
N LEU A 66 -2.68 -0.89 -7.64
CA LEU A 66 -2.55 -2.00 -6.70
C LEU A 66 -3.44 -3.19 -7.11
N GLN A 67 -4.65 -2.93 -7.59
CA GLN A 67 -5.56 -3.96 -8.09
C GLN A 67 -4.99 -4.68 -9.33
N ILE A 68 -4.45 -3.93 -10.29
CA ILE A 68 -3.78 -4.49 -11.47
C ILE A 68 -2.56 -5.33 -11.03
N PHE A 69 -1.78 -4.81 -10.09
CA PHE A 69 -0.60 -5.51 -9.56
C PHE A 69 -0.98 -6.83 -8.88
N ALA A 70 -2.01 -6.85 -8.04
CA ALA A 70 -2.51 -8.04 -7.37
C ALA A 70 -2.91 -9.14 -8.37
N ALA A 71 -3.63 -8.78 -9.43
CA ALA A 71 -4.03 -9.71 -10.50
C ALA A 71 -2.81 -10.29 -11.25
N GLY A 72 -1.83 -9.45 -11.60
CA GLY A 72 -0.60 -9.89 -12.26
C GLY A 72 0.26 -10.79 -11.36
N LEU A 73 0.35 -10.46 -10.07
CA LEU A 73 1.10 -11.22 -9.09
C LEU A 73 0.49 -12.62 -8.89
N HIS A 74 -0.84 -12.71 -8.79
CA HIS A 74 -1.52 -14.00 -8.66
C HIS A 74 -1.18 -14.95 -9.82
N ARG A 75 -1.13 -14.41 -11.05
CA ARG A 75 -0.82 -15.17 -12.28
C ARG A 75 0.67 -15.47 -12.46
N GLY A 76 1.57 -14.74 -11.78
CA GLY A 76 3.04 -14.79 -11.96
C GLY A 76 3.79 -15.78 -11.07
N ILE A 77 3.19 -16.22 -9.98
CA ILE A 77 3.80 -17.15 -9.02
C ILE A 77 3.21 -18.55 -9.21
N ALA A 78 3.96 -19.60 -8.90
CA ALA A 78 3.43 -20.96 -8.90
C ALA A 78 2.13 -21.09 -8.08
N ALA A 79 1.21 -21.93 -8.56
CA ALA A 79 -0.04 -22.20 -7.86
C ALA A 79 0.23 -23.03 -6.59
N THR A 80 -0.50 -22.72 -5.52
CA THR A 80 -0.50 -23.49 -4.26
C THR A 80 -1.93 -23.49 -3.71
N ARG A 81 -2.26 -24.42 -2.80
CA ARG A 81 -3.61 -24.58 -2.23
C ARG A 81 -4.23 -23.27 -1.73
N PHE A 82 -3.41 -22.40 -1.14
CA PHE A 82 -3.84 -21.09 -0.60
C PHE A 82 -3.14 -19.92 -1.28
N GLY A 83 -2.61 -20.11 -2.49
CA GLY A 83 -1.83 -19.09 -3.21
C GLY A 83 -2.64 -17.84 -3.60
N TRP A 84 -3.96 -17.90 -3.53
CA TRP A 84 -4.87 -16.79 -3.80
C TRP A 84 -4.96 -15.77 -2.66
N ALA A 85 -4.69 -16.17 -1.40
CA ALA A 85 -4.94 -15.34 -0.22
C ALA A 85 -4.16 -14.02 -0.22
N GLY A 86 -2.85 -14.07 -0.48
CA GLY A 86 -2.01 -12.87 -0.55
C GLY A 86 -2.48 -11.85 -1.59
N PRO A 87 -2.66 -12.25 -2.88
CA PRO A 87 -3.24 -11.36 -3.88
C PRO A 87 -4.66 -10.86 -3.57
N ALA A 88 -5.52 -11.69 -2.98
CA ALA A 88 -6.87 -11.27 -2.59
C ALA A 88 -6.82 -10.19 -1.50
N LEU A 89 -5.94 -10.33 -0.52
CA LEU A 89 -5.71 -9.32 0.52
C LEU A 89 -5.15 -8.01 -0.07
N LEU A 90 -4.25 -8.06 -1.06
CA LEU A 90 -3.84 -6.84 -1.78
C LEU A 90 -5.02 -6.17 -2.51
N GLY A 91 -5.90 -6.96 -3.11
CA GLY A 91 -7.12 -6.45 -3.72
C GLY A 91 -8.05 -5.80 -2.69
N MET A 92 -8.24 -6.43 -1.52
CA MET A 92 -9.01 -5.83 -0.43
C MET A 92 -8.37 -4.55 0.12
N ALA A 93 -7.03 -4.47 0.18
CA ALA A 93 -6.34 -3.24 0.52
C ALA A 93 -6.63 -2.13 -0.50
N ALA A 94 -6.62 -2.45 -1.80
CA ALA A 94 -7.00 -1.50 -2.85
C ALA A 94 -8.45 -1.02 -2.70
N VAL A 95 -9.38 -1.91 -2.34
CA VAL A 95 -10.78 -1.53 -2.03
C VAL A 95 -10.82 -0.58 -0.82
N GLY A 96 -10.11 -0.90 0.27
CA GLY A 96 -10.01 0.00 1.43
C GLY A 96 -9.51 1.39 1.04
N LEU A 97 -8.48 1.47 0.20
CA LEU A 97 -7.96 2.76 -0.28
C LEU A 97 -8.96 3.51 -1.17
N ALA A 98 -9.70 2.82 -2.04
CA ALA A 98 -10.74 3.44 -2.85
C ALA A 98 -11.90 3.96 -1.99
N LEU A 99 -12.29 3.21 -0.95
CA LEU A 99 -13.32 3.64 0.00
C LEU A 99 -12.88 4.85 0.83
N ALA A 100 -11.60 4.95 1.19
CA ALA A 100 -11.05 6.15 1.85
C ALA A 100 -11.26 7.41 0.98
N ALA A 101 -11.08 7.32 -0.34
CA ALA A 101 -11.35 8.42 -1.27
C ALA A 101 -12.86 8.75 -1.43
N VAL A 102 -13.73 7.74 -1.25
CA VAL A 102 -15.19 7.90 -1.32
C VAL A 102 -15.73 8.54 -0.03
N PHE A 103 -15.14 8.17 1.10
CA PHE A 103 -15.45 8.66 2.43
C PHE A 103 -14.24 9.46 2.97
N PRO A 104 -13.99 10.67 2.43
CA PRO A 104 -12.82 11.44 2.80
C PRO A 104 -12.95 12.03 4.21
N LEU A 105 -11.81 12.27 4.85
CA LEU A 105 -11.75 13.16 6.01
C LEU A 105 -12.25 14.56 5.65
N ARG A 106 -12.72 15.30 6.65
CA ARG A 106 -13.21 16.68 6.52
C ARG A 106 -12.57 17.54 7.59
N GLU A 107 -12.56 18.84 7.35
CA GLU A 107 -12.13 19.83 8.32
C GLU A 107 -13.34 20.34 9.09
N ASP A 108 -13.20 20.49 10.40
CA ASP A 108 -14.19 21.15 11.25
C ASP A 108 -14.00 22.70 11.25
N PRO A 109 -14.88 23.49 11.88
CA PRO A 109 -14.74 24.95 11.92
C PRO A 109 -13.47 25.46 12.62
N ALA A 110 -12.77 24.61 13.38
CA ALA A 110 -11.51 24.95 14.06
C ALA A 110 -10.27 24.62 13.21
N GLY A 111 -10.44 24.00 12.04
CA GLY A 111 -9.34 23.58 11.17
C GLY A 111 -8.90 22.14 11.40
N GLU A 112 -9.59 21.38 12.27
CA GLU A 112 -9.15 20.04 12.67
C GLU A 112 -9.74 18.95 11.75
N PRO A 113 -8.90 18.02 11.23
CA PRO A 113 -9.38 16.89 10.45
C PRO A 113 -10.19 15.90 11.29
N TYR A 114 -11.39 15.54 10.83
CA TYR A 114 -12.24 14.52 11.44
C TYR A 114 -12.79 13.53 10.41
N ASP A 115 -13.20 12.34 10.87
CA ASP A 115 -13.86 11.32 10.05
C ASP A 115 -15.40 11.47 10.16
N PRO A 116 -16.11 11.90 9.09
CA PRO A 116 -17.58 11.93 9.10
C PRO A 116 -18.20 10.52 9.13
N GLY A 117 -17.42 9.49 8.82
CA GLY A 117 -17.79 8.09 8.85
C GLY A 117 -17.07 7.27 7.78
N HIS A 118 -16.68 6.05 8.15
CA HIS A 118 -16.08 5.02 7.29
C HIS A 118 -14.64 5.29 6.80
N HIS A 119 -14.07 6.49 6.93
CA HIS A 119 -12.68 6.71 6.54
C HIS A 119 -11.73 5.85 7.37
N VAL A 120 -11.93 5.82 8.69
CA VAL A 120 -11.10 5.03 9.61
C VAL A 120 -11.19 3.54 9.30
N ILE A 121 -12.39 3.02 9.01
CA ILE A 121 -12.60 1.60 8.62
C ILE A 121 -11.89 1.29 7.30
N SER A 122 -11.92 2.25 6.36
CA SER A 122 -11.23 2.16 5.06
C SER A 122 -9.70 2.09 5.26
N GLY A 123 -9.16 2.94 6.14
CA GLY A 123 -7.76 2.90 6.56
C GLY A 123 -7.39 1.57 7.23
N ILE A 124 -8.18 1.11 8.20
CA ILE A 124 -8.00 -0.20 8.85
C ILE A 124 -7.91 -1.32 7.81
N THR A 125 -8.82 -1.31 6.83
CA THR A 125 -8.85 -2.28 5.73
C THR A 125 -7.56 -2.21 4.92
N PHE A 126 -7.14 -1.01 4.48
CA PHE A 126 -5.92 -0.84 3.69
C PHE A 126 -4.67 -1.33 4.43
N PHE A 127 -4.43 -0.88 5.66
CA PHE A 127 -3.21 -1.19 6.41
C PHE A 127 -3.15 -2.66 6.84
N SER A 128 -4.24 -3.19 7.43
CA SER A 128 -4.27 -4.58 7.88
C SER A 128 -4.18 -5.57 6.72
N CYS A 129 -4.94 -5.36 5.64
CA CYS A 129 -4.89 -6.24 4.48
C CYS A 129 -3.53 -6.16 3.75
N SER A 130 -2.89 -4.98 3.69
CA SER A 130 -1.54 -4.86 3.12
C SER A 130 -0.52 -5.67 3.91
N ALA A 131 -0.51 -5.55 5.24
CA ALA A 131 0.41 -6.28 6.11
C ALA A 131 0.17 -7.81 6.04
N LEU A 132 -1.09 -8.23 6.13
CA LEU A 132 -1.48 -9.65 6.03
C LEU A 132 -1.19 -10.21 4.64
N ALA A 133 -1.34 -9.43 3.58
CA ALA A 133 -0.99 -9.84 2.23
C ALA A 133 0.50 -10.17 2.10
N LEU A 134 1.38 -9.33 2.65
CA LEU A 134 2.83 -9.60 2.66
C LEU A 134 3.13 -10.90 3.43
N ALA A 135 2.55 -11.08 4.61
CA ALA A 135 2.71 -12.31 5.38
C ALA A 135 2.24 -13.56 4.60
N MET A 136 1.11 -13.50 3.90
CA MET A 136 0.61 -14.63 3.10
C MET A 136 1.41 -14.86 1.82
N LEU A 137 1.86 -13.79 1.15
CA LEU A 137 2.74 -13.88 -0.01
C LEU A 137 4.08 -14.54 0.34
N SER A 138 4.61 -14.28 1.54
CA SER A 138 5.87 -14.90 1.99
C SER A 138 5.80 -16.43 1.97
N ARG A 139 4.67 -17.01 2.42
CA ARG A 139 4.43 -18.46 2.39
C ARG A 139 4.40 -19.00 0.96
N ARG A 140 3.75 -18.27 0.05
CA ARG A 140 3.71 -18.64 -1.37
C ARG A 140 5.09 -18.52 -2.03
N PHE A 141 5.87 -17.51 -1.66
CA PHE A 141 7.24 -17.33 -2.16
C PHE A 141 8.20 -18.41 -1.68
N ALA A 142 8.06 -18.88 -0.44
CA ALA A 142 8.88 -19.98 0.08
C ALA A 142 8.72 -21.28 -0.74
N ALA A 143 7.53 -21.49 -1.34
CA ALA A 143 7.23 -22.66 -2.16
C ALA A 143 7.65 -22.55 -3.64
N ASP A 144 8.07 -21.38 -4.13
CA ASP A 144 8.50 -21.19 -5.52
C ASP A 144 10.00 -20.86 -5.56
N PRO A 145 10.86 -21.72 -6.14
CA PRO A 145 12.31 -21.49 -6.21
C PRO A 145 12.69 -20.13 -6.83
N ARG A 146 11.85 -19.60 -7.72
CA ARG A 146 12.05 -18.29 -8.37
C ARG A 146 11.75 -17.12 -7.42
N TRP A 147 11.10 -17.35 -6.28
CA TRP A 147 10.69 -16.33 -5.33
C TRP A 147 11.26 -16.52 -3.92
N ARG A 148 11.75 -17.72 -3.58
CA ARG A 148 12.20 -18.09 -2.22
C ARG A 148 13.14 -17.08 -1.55
N GLY A 149 14.01 -16.43 -2.34
CA GLY A 149 14.96 -15.43 -1.83
C GLY A 149 14.30 -14.17 -1.23
N LEU A 150 13.04 -13.87 -1.59
CA LEU A 150 12.28 -12.75 -1.03
C LEU A 150 11.37 -13.14 0.13
N ALA A 151 11.19 -14.44 0.40
CA ALA A 151 10.19 -14.91 1.35
C ALA A 151 10.42 -14.31 2.75
N ARG A 152 11.65 -14.38 3.29
CA ARG A 152 11.99 -13.84 4.61
C ARG A 152 11.78 -12.33 4.69
N TYR A 153 12.27 -11.59 3.70
CA TYR A 153 12.13 -10.13 3.65
C TYR A 153 10.65 -9.71 3.69
N VAL A 154 9.82 -10.33 2.84
CA VAL A 154 8.39 -10.02 2.75
C VAL A 154 7.63 -10.47 4.00
N ALA A 155 8.03 -11.58 4.64
CA ALA A 155 7.47 -11.99 5.93
C ALA A 155 7.76 -10.94 7.03
N VAL A 156 9.01 -10.50 7.13
CA VAL A 156 9.42 -9.46 8.09
C VAL A 156 8.68 -8.16 7.82
N ALA A 157 8.59 -7.72 6.57
CA ALA A 157 7.84 -6.52 6.20
C ALA A 157 6.35 -6.63 6.56
N GLY A 158 5.73 -7.80 6.39
CA GLY A 158 4.34 -8.03 6.81
C GLY A 158 4.15 -7.97 8.32
N VAL A 159 5.05 -8.59 9.10
CA VAL A 159 5.00 -8.55 10.58
C VAL A 159 5.25 -7.15 11.11
N VAL A 160 6.29 -6.47 10.62
CA VAL A 160 6.60 -5.08 10.99
C VAL A 160 5.45 -4.17 10.58
N GLY A 161 4.88 -4.34 9.39
CA GLY A 161 3.74 -3.56 8.91
C GLY A 161 2.51 -3.74 9.79
N LEU A 162 2.22 -4.96 10.26
CA LEU A 162 1.12 -5.22 11.20
C LEU A 162 1.39 -4.54 12.55
N GLY A 163 2.62 -4.61 13.06
CA GLY A 163 3.03 -3.91 14.28
C GLY A 163 2.88 -2.39 14.14
N CYS A 164 3.31 -1.83 13.01
CA CYS A 164 3.15 -0.41 12.70
C CYS A 164 1.68 0.01 12.58
N PHE A 165 0.83 -0.82 11.98
CA PHE A 165 -0.62 -0.60 11.92
C PHE A 165 -1.24 -0.54 13.31
N VAL A 166 -0.91 -1.49 14.19
CA VAL A 166 -1.41 -1.50 15.58
C VAL A 166 -0.89 -0.28 16.34
N MET A 167 0.39 0.07 16.16
CA MET A 167 1.01 1.26 16.75
C MET A 167 0.24 2.53 16.36
N LEU A 168 -0.03 2.71 15.06
CA LEU A 168 -0.80 3.83 14.53
C LEU A 168 -2.21 3.86 15.12
N GLY A 169 -2.98 2.79 14.95
CA GLY A 169 -4.40 2.78 15.31
C GLY A 169 -4.66 2.88 16.82
N ARG A 170 -3.74 2.40 17.66
CA ARG A 170 -3.95 2.36 19.11
C ARG A 170 -3.29 3.50 19.87
N PHE A 171 -2.13 3.97 19.41
CA PHE A 171 -1.27 4.86 20.18
C PHE A 171 -0.99 6.21 19.51
N ALA A 172 -1.30 6.38 18.22
CA ALA A 172 -1.03 7.63 17.49
C ALA A 172 -2.30 8.30 16.94
N MET A 173 -3.16 7.57 16.22
CA MET A 173 -4.33 8.15 15.57
C MET A 173 -5.41 8.67 16.52
N PRO A 174 -5.74 8.00 17.65
CA PRO A 174 -6.76 8.52 18.55
C PRO A 174 -6.33 9.84 19.21
N GLU A 175 -7.28 10.76 19.37
CA GLU A 175 -7.06 12.00 20.12
C GLU A 175 -6.61 11.70 21.56
N GLY A 176 -5.61 12.45 22.04
CA GLY A 176 -5.02 12.25 23.37
C GLY A 176 -4.16 11.00 23.52
N ALA A 177 -3.88 10.25 22.44
CA ALA A 177 -3.00 9.09 22.50
C ALA A 177 -1.51 9.52 22.71
N PRO A 178 -0.68 8.68 23.35
CA PRO A 178 0.68 9.08 23.73
C PRO A 178 1.62 9.46 22.57
N LEU A 179 1.31 9.03 21.34
CA LEU A 179 2.11 9.29 20.14
C LEU A 179 1.32 10.13 19.12
N HIS A 180 0.28 10.84 19.54
CA HIS A 180 -0.58 11.62 18.65
C HIS A 180 0.19 12.69 17.87
N ASP A 181 1.05 13.44 18.56
CA ASP A 181 1.86 14.53 17.99
C ASP A 181 2.87 14.07 16.91
N VAL A 182 3.04 12.75 16.72
CA VAL A 182 3.93 12.16 15.71
C VAL A 182 3.21 11.16 14.81
N ALA A 183 1.87 11.19 14.75
CA ALA A 183 1.08 10.25 13.97
C ALA A 183 1.42 10.29 12.47
N GLY A 184 1.64 11.49 11.92
CA GLY A 184 2.13 11.72 10.57
C GLY A 184 3.45 11.03 10.27
N LEU A 185 4.44 11.20 11.15
CA LEU A 185 5.74 10.57 11.01
C LEU A 185 5.64 9.04 11.05
N LEU A 186 4.85 8.49 11.97
CA LEU A 186 4.65 7.05 12.10
C LEU A 186 3.91 6.47 10.88
N GLN A 187 2.97 7.21 10.30
CA GLN A 187 2.25 6.78 9.10
C GLN A 187 3.18 6.77 7.90
N ARG A 188 3.99 7.83 7.72
CA ARG A 188 5.03 7.91 6.68
C ARG A 188 6.06 6.81 6.84
N PHE A 189 6.51 6.50 8.06
CA PHE A 189 7.42 5.38 8.30
C PHE A 189 6.80 4.04 7.85
N THR A 190 5.55 3.78 8.23
CA THR A 190 4.82 2.56 7.86
C THR A 190 4.70 2.39 6.35
N LEU A 191 4.46 3.49 5.62
CA LEU A 191 4.35 3.48 4.18
C LEU A 191 5.72 3.39 3.51
N LEU A 192 6.59 4.38 3.76
CA LEU A 192 7.83 4.61 3.02
C LEU A 192 8.98 3.69 3.41
N ALA A 193 9.05 3.23 4.66
CA ALA A 193 10.12 2.36 5.13
C ALA A 193 9.74 0.87 5.12
N VAL A 194 8.45 0.55 5.16
CA VAL A 194 7.98 -0.84 5.33
C VAL A 194 7.17 -1.32 4.12
N THR A 195 5.99 -0.74 3.91
CA THR A 195 5.00 -1.29 2.96
C THR A 195 5.43 -1.06 1.51
N PHE A 196 5.78 0.17 1.15
CA PHE A 196 6.11 0.56 -0.22
C PHE A 196 7.38 -0.10 -0.74
N PRO A 197 8.51 -0.14 0.01
CA PRO A 197 9.69 -0.87 -0.43
C PRO A 197 9.41 -2.35 -0.69
N ALA A 198 8.55 -2.98 0.13
CA ALA A 198 8.17 -4.38 -0.07
C ALA A 198 7.38 -4.56 -1.37
N LEU A 199 6.36 -3.73 -1.62
CA LEU A 199 5.57 -3.75 -2.85
C LEU A 199 6.43 -3.51 -4.09
N VAL A 200 7.29 -2.48 -4.07
CA VAL A 200 8.21 -2.16 -5.17
C VAL A 200 9.18 -3.32 -5.41
N THR A 201 9.74 -3.93 -4.36
CA THR A 201 10.65 -5.08 -4.49
C THR A 201 9.98 -6.28 -5.14
N ILE A 202 8.75 -6.61 -4.72
CA ILE A 202 7.94 -7.68 -5.32
C ILE A 202 7.65 -7.36 -6.79
N ALA A 203 7.27 -6.12 -7.09
CA ALA A 203 6.98 -5.67 -8.45
C ALA A 203 8.20 -5.77 -9.37
N LEU A 204 9.37 -5.35 -8.91
CA LEU A 204 10.62 -5.49 -9.65
C LEU A 204 10.99 -6.96 -9.88
N ARG A 205 10.73 -7.85 -8.91
CA ARG A 205 10.93 -9.29 -9.10
C ARG A 205 9.98 -9.87 -10.15
N LEU A 206 8.70 -9.50 -10.09
CA LEU A 206 7.71 -9.92 -11.08
C LEU A 206 8.12 -9.49 -12.49
N ARG A 207 8.57 -8.23 -12.64
CA ARG A 207 9.05 -7.67 -13.91
C ARG A 207 10.23 -8.47 -14.48
N ARG A 208 11.22 -8.79 -13.64
CA ARG A 208 12.40 -9.59 -14.03
C ARG A 208 12.02 -11.00 -14.49
N LEU A 209 11.05 -11.64 -13.84
CA LEU A 209 10.60 -12.98 -14.20
C LEU A 209 9.74 -13.00 -15.47
N ALA A 210 8.88 -11.99 -15.67
CA ALA A 210 8.12 -11.85 -16.92
C ALA A 210 9.01 -11.47 -18.12
N GLY A 211 10.19 -10.89 -17.85
CA GLY A 211 11.20 -10.50 -18.84
C GLY A 211 11.99 -11.65 -19.46
N ARG A 212 12.08 -12.80 -18.80
CA ARG A 212 12.93 -13.92 -19.24
C ARG A 212 12.24 -14.71 -20.37
N PRO A 213 12.93 -15.05 -21.47
CA PRO A 213 12.43 -16.04 -22.41
C PRO A 213 12.17 -17.36 -21.66
N PRO A 214 11.18 -18.18 -22.08
CA PRO A 214 11.09 -19.56 -21.62
C PRO A 214 12.45 -20.20 -21.87
N ALA A 215 13.08 -20.77 -20.84
CA ALA A 215 14.32 -21.50 -21.04
C ALA A 215 14.04 -22.58 -22.09
N LEU A 216 14.76 -22.53 -23.22
CA LEU A 216 14.85 -23.67 -24.13
C LEU A 216 15.38 -24.82 -23.28
N ILE A 217 14.49 -25.76 -22.95
CA ILE A 217 14.87 -27.01 -22.31
C ILE A 217 15.80 -27.68 -23.31
N ARG A 218 17.11 -27.61 -23.07
CA ARG A 218 18.05 -28.51 -23.73
C ARG A 218 17.77 -29.88 -23.15
N SER A 219 17.23 -30.74 -24.01
CA SER A 219 17.00 -32.17 -23.83
C SER A 219 18.25 -32.89 -23.35
#